data_AF-A0A8T2QG37-F1
#
_entry.id   AF-A0A8T2QG37-F1
#
_cell.length_a   1.000
_cell.length_b   1.000
_cell.length_c   1.000
_cell.angle_alpha   90.00
_cell.angle_beta   90.00
_cell.angle_gamma   90.00
#
_symmetry.space_group_name_H-M   'P 1'
#
loop_
_entity.id
_entity.type
_entity.pdbx_description
1 polymer ?
#
loop_
_entity_poly.entity_id
_entity_poly.type
_entity_poly.pdbx_seq_one_letter_code
_entity_poly.pdbx_strand_id
1 'polypeptide(L)'
;MAGVWVFKNGVAKLVQNPMVEPIDGPEMEQGVEQGCRRKALVYLPTNEVVTSYRQLEEKLRKLGWERYPDNDDPDKLQFHRGVSSALLISLPRDFAKFKTMHMFDIVLKNRDYFEVRDHFL
;
A
#
# COMPACT_ATOMS: atom_id res chain seq x y z
N MET A 1 0.31 -17.71 -5.53
CA MET A 1 1.58 -18.46 -5.64
C MET A 1 2.38 -17.89 -6.79
N ALA A 2 3.53 -17.27 -6.53
CA ALA A 2 4.43 -16.73 -7.55
C ALA A 2 5.83 -17.32 -7.33
N GLY A 3 6.41 -17.91 -8.37
CA GLY A 3 7.72 -18.56 -8.33
C GLY A 3 7.97 -19.36 -9.62
N VAL A 4 9.23 -19.58 -9.95
CA VAL A 4 9.63 -20.38 -11.12
C VAL A 4 10.03 -21.76 -10.62
N TRP A 5 9.42 -22.80 -11.19
CA TRP A 5 9.85 -24.16 -10.93
C TRP A 5 11.15 -24.44 -11.68
N VAL A 6 12.20 -24.81 -10.96
CA VAL A 6 13.48 -25.21 -11.54
C VAL A 6 13.68 -26.70 -11.33
N PHE A 7 13.97 -27.41 -12.41
CA PHE A 7 14.27 -28.83 -12.37
C PHE A 7 15.77 -29.06 -12.51
N LYS A 8 16.40 -29.68 -11.52
CA LYS A 8 17.84 -30.00 -11.57
C LYS A 8 18.09 -31.34 -10.88
N ASN A 9 18.85 -32.21 -11.55
CA ASN A 9 19.21 -33.55 -11.06
C ASN A 9 18.01 -34.41 -10.63
N GLY A 10 16.93 -34.40 -11.42
CA GLY A 10 15.75 -35.22 -11.15
C GLY A 10 14.80 -34.67 -10.08
N VAL A 11 15.10 -33.50 -9.49
CA VAL A 11 14.29 -32.89 -8.44
C VAL A 11 13.73 -31.54 -8.91
N ALA A 12 12.43 -31.37 -8.77
CA ALA A 12 11.75 -30.09 -8.96
C ALA A 12 11.81 -29.28 -7.66
N LYS A 13 12.32 -28.04 -7.71
CA LYS A 13 12.27 -27.09 -6.61
C LYS A 13 11.56 -25.82 -7.07
N LEU A 14 10.62 -25.34 -6.27
CA LEU A 14 10.03 -24.02 -6.46
C LEU A 14 11.04 -22.97 -6.00
N VAL A 15 11.55 -22.16 -6.92
CA VAL A 15 12.44 -21.04 -6.61
C VAL A 15 11.58 -19.78 -6.56
N GLN A 16 11.57 -19.12 -5.41
CA GLN A 16 11.01 -17.77 -5.31
C GLN A 16 11.88 -16.81 -6.12
N ASN A 17 11.24 -16.03 -6.99
CA ASN A 17 11.96 -15.06 -7.81
C ASN A 17 12.49 -13.94 -6.90
N PRO A 18 13.80 -13.73 -6.77
CA PRO A 18 14.36 -12.68 -5.91
C PRO A 18 13.99 -11.26 -6.37
N MET A 19 13.50 -11.11 -7.61
CA MET A 19 13.01 -9.84 -8.15
C MET A 19 11.52 -9.60 -7.88
N VAL A 20 10.79 -10.61 -7.40
CA VAL A 20 9.43 -10.43 -6.90
C VAL A 20 9.55 -10.11 -5.42
N GLU A 21 9.78 -8.83 -5.12
CA GLU A 21 9.44 -8.32 -3.80
C GLU A 21 7.95 -8.61 -3.59
N PRO A 22 7.56 -9.33 -2.54
CA PRO A 22 6.15 -9.46 -2.25
C PRO A 22 5.62 -8.04 -2.02
N ILE A 23 4.53 -7.69 -2.71
CA ILE A 23 3.91 -6.35 -2.69
C ILE A 23 3.71 -5.87 -1.23
N ASP A 24 3.55 -6.83 -0.33
CA ASP A 24 3.71 -6.66 1.10
C ASP A 24 4.81 -7.60 1.58
N GLY A 25 5.89 -7.04 2.14
CA GLY A 25 7.02 -7.80 2.72
C GLY A 25 6.58 -9.00 3.56
N PRO A 26 7.36 -10.09 3.61
CA PRO A 26 7.06 -11.17 4.55
C PRO A 26 7.27 -10.68 5.97
N GLU A 27 6.40 -11.13 6.87
CA GLU A 27 6.66 -11.11 8.29
C GLU A 27 8.02 -11.75 8.55
N MET A 28 8.81 -11.07 9.37
CA MET A 28 10.19 -11.37 9.71
C MET A 28 10.34 -12.82 10.17
N GLU A 29 10.84 -13.70 9.31
CA GLU A 29 11.58 -14.89 9.71
C GLU A 29 13.04 -14.72 9.29
N GLN A 30 13.81 -14.29 10.29
CA GLN A 30 15.27 -14.32 10.46
C GLN A 30 16.13 -14.58 9.21
N GLY A 31 16.85 -13.52 8.81
CA GLY A 31 18.13 -13.61 8.14
C GLY A 31 18.07 -13.53 6.62
N VAL A 32 18.07 -12.31 6.07
CA VAL A 32 19.05 -11.79 5.08
C VAL A 32 18.80 -10.28 4.98
N GLU A 33 19.78 -9.50 5.43
CA GLU A 33 19.78 -8.04 5.51
C GLU A 33 20.10 -7.41 4.13
N GLN A 34 19.27 -7.66 3.12
CA GLN A 34 19.39 -7.00 1.83
C GLN A 34 18.25 -6.00 1.61
N GLY A 35 18.42 -4.81 2.18
CA GLY A 35 17.87 -3.54 1.69
C GLY A 35 16.42 -3.55 1.22
N CYS A 36 15.47 -3.99 2.06
CA CYS A 36 14.04 -3.90 1.78
C CYS A 36 13.66 -2.42 1.58
N ARG A 37 13.55 -2.00 0.32
CA ARG A 37 13.13 -0.65 -0.06
C ARG A 37 11.67 -0.49 0.31
N ARG A 38 11.39 -0.03 1.52
CA ARG A 38 10.01 0.17 1.96
C ARG A 38 9.36 1.18 1.03
N LYS A 39 8.19 0.87 0.50
CA LYS A 39 7.44 1.86 -0.29
C LYS A 39 6.85 2.91 0.64
N ALA A 40 6.87 4.16 0.22
CA ALA A 40 6.27 5.27 0.94
C ALA A 40 5.28 6.01 0.04
N LEU A 41 4.10 6.31 0.59
CA LEU A 41 3.14 7.21 -0.05
C LEU A 41 3.56 8.66 0.21
N VAL A 42 3.78 9.43 -0.85
CA VAL A 42 4.21 10.84 -0.79
C VAL A 42 3.10 11.73 -1.30
N TYR A 43 2.83 12.82 -0.59
CA TYR A 43 1.92 13.87 -1.05
C TYR A 43 2.70 14.95 -1.79
N LEU A 44 2.45 15.06 -3.10
CA LEU A 44 3.24 15.89 -4.01
C LEU A 44 3.25 17.38 -3.66
N PRO A 45 2.13 18.03 -3.28
CA PRO A 45 2.14 19.47 -3.01
C PRO A 45 3.07 19.91 -1.86
N THR A 46 3.34 19.04 -0.89
CA THR A 46 4.27 19.34 0.23
C THR A 46 5.52 18.47 0.21
N ASN A 47 5.61 17.51 -0.72
CA ASN A 47 6.66 16.49 -0.80
C ASN A 47 6.86 15.70 0.51
N GLU A 48 5.80 15.55 1.31
CA GLU A 48 5.84 14.85 2.60
C GLU A 48 5.44 13.39 2.46
N VAL A 49 6.15 12.50 3.16
CA VAL A 49 5.74 11.12 3.36
C VAL A 49 4.51 11.08 4.28
N VAL A 50 3.53 10.28 3.89
CA VAL A 50 2.34 10.00 4.69
C VAL A 50 2.66 8.93 5.72
N THR A 51 2.63 9.29 7.00
CA THR A 51 3.03 8.40 8.11
C THR A 51 1.88 8.03 9.06
N SER A 52 0.67 8.58 8.85
CA SER A 52 -0.52 8.25 9.65
C SER A 52 -1.82 8.50 8.90
N TYR A 53 -2.91 7.85 9.33
CA TYR A 53 -4.24 8.09 8.75
C TYR A 53 -4.77 9.50 9.01
N ARG A 54 -4.42 10.13 10.14
CA ARG A 54 -4.82 11.52 10.39
C ARG A 54 -4.26 12.45 9.32
N GLN A 55 -2.97 12.30 8.99
CA GLN A 55 -2.32 13.08 7.95
C GLN A 55 -2.89 12.76 6.56
N LEU A 56 -3.13 11.48 6.26
CA LEU A 56 -3.75 11.08 4.99
C LEU A 56 -5.15 11.68 4.83
N GLU A 57 -5.99 11.60 5.87
CA GLU A 57 -7.35 12.12 5.90
C GLU A 57 -7.39 13.63 5.70
N GLU A 58 -6.51 14.38 6.36
CA GLU A 58 -6.40 15.83 6.15
C GLU A 58 -6.06 16.19 4.71
N LYS A 59 -5.18 15.41 4.06
CA LYS A 59 -4.80 15.61 2.65
C LYS A 59 -5.93 15.19 1.71
N LEU A 60 -6.57 14.04 1.94
CA LEU A 60 -7.71 13.55 1.15
C LEU A 60 -8.92 14.49 1.25
N ARG A 61 -9.21 15.05 2.42
CA ARG A 61 -10.29 16.03 2.62
C ARG A 61 -10.11 17.27 1.75
N LYS A 62 -8.88 17.78 1.61
CA LYS A 62 -8.59 18.91 0.70
C LYS A 62 -8.86 18.59 -0.77
N LEU A 63 -8.93 17.31 -1.12
CA LEU A 63 -9.23 16.81 -2.48
C LEU A 63 -10.70 16.39 -2.65
N GLY A 64 -11.55 16.65 -1.66
CA GLY A 64 -12.99 16.34 -1.70
C GLY A 64 -13.34 14.90 -1.32
N TRP A 65 -12.47 14.21 -0.58
CA TRP A 65 -12.79 12.91 0.01
C TRP A 65 -13.32 13.07 1.43
N GLU A 66 -14.33 12.28 1.77
CA GLU A 66 -14.97 12.28 3.09
C GLU A 66 -15.01 10.86 3.64
N ARG A 67 -15.10 10.71 4.98
CA ARG A 67 -15.23 9.39 5.60
C ARG A 67 -16.58 8.78 5.24
N TYR A 68 -16.57 7.53 4.82
CA TYR A 68 -17.79 6.77 4.57
C TYR A 68 -18.43 6.36 5.90
N PRO A 69 -19.67 6.81 6.20
CA PRO A 69 -20.29 6.61 7.51
C PRO A 69 -20.80 5.18 7.72
N ASP A 70 -21.24 4.50 6.66
CA ASP A 70 -21.87 3.18 6.71
C ASP A 70 -20.85 2.05 6.51
N ASN A 71 -19.86 1.96 7.39
CA ASN A 71 -18.94 0.83 7.37
C ASN A 71 -19.31 -0.17 8.47
N ASP A 72 -20.01 -1.26 8.09
CA ASP A 72 -20.33 -2.38 8.97
C ASP A 72 -19.09 -3.16 9.42
N ASP A 73 -17.95 -2.99 8.74
CA ASP A 73 -16.71 -3.68 9.04
C ASP A 73 -15.82 -2.84 9.98
N PRO A 74 -15.69 -3.23 11.26
CA PRO A 74 -14.92 -2.46 12.25
C PRO A 74 -13.42 -2.47 11.97
N ASP A 75 -12.93 -3.30 11.05
CA ASP A 75 -11.51 -3.41 10.69
C ASP A 75 -11.13 -2.58 9.45
N LYS A 76 -12.08 -1.85 8.86
CA LYS A 76 -11.85 -1.00 7.69
C LYS A 76 -11.99 0.49 8.00
N LEU A 77 -11.27 1.29 7.23
CA LEU A 77 -11.39 2.74 7.15
C LEU A 77 -11.64 3.09 5.68
N GLN A 78 -12.78 3.72 5.41
CA GLN A 78 -13.21 3.99 4.03
C GLN A 78 -13.44 5.48 3.79
N PHE A 79 -13.11 5.92 2.58
CA PHE A 79 -13.34 7.29 2.10
C PHE A 79 -14.08 7.28 0.77
N HIS A 80 -15.03 8.19 0.58
CA HIS A 80 -15.75 8.37 -0.68
C HIS A 80 -15.51 9.77 -1.26
N ARG A 81 -15.56 9.89 -2.60
CA ARG A 81 -15.36 11.17 -3.29
C ARG A 81 -16.69 11.93 -3.46
N GLY A 82 -17.31 12.26 -2.33
CA GLY A 82 -18.62 12.93 -2.28
C GLY A 82 -19.78 12.05 -2.75
N VAL A 83 -20.99 12.61 -2.77
CA VAL A 83 -22.26 11.87 -3.02
C VAL A 83 -22.46 11.54 -4.51
N SER A 84 -21.83 12.29 -5.41
CA SER A 84 -21.99 12.14 -6.86
C SER A 84 -20.93 11.24 -7.52
N SER A 85 -20.03 10.63 -6.75
CA SER A 85 -18.96 9.78 -7.27
C SER A 85 -19.03 8.37 -6.67
N ALA A 86 -18.87 7.35 -7.52
CA ALA A 86 -18.76 5.96 -7.08
C ALA A 86 -17.34 5.59 -6.60
N LEU A 87 -16.43 6.55 -6.46
CA LEU A 87 -15.05 6.29 -6.05
C LEU A 87 -14.96 6.10 -4.54
N LEU A 88 -14.37 4.97 -4.14
CA LEU A 88 -14.18 4.55 -2.75
C LEU A 88 -12.73 4.15 -2.52
N ILE A 89 -12.08 4.65 -1.48
CA ILE A 89 -10.78 4.15 -0.98
C ILE A 89 -11.08 3.30 0.25
N SER A 90 -10.56 2.07 0.29
CA SER A 90 -10.73 1.16 1.43
C SER A 90 -9.37 0.77 2.00
N LEU A 91 -9.16 1.13 3.26
CA LEU A 91 -7.90 0.95 4.00
C LEU A 91 -8.15 0.06 5.22
N PRO A 92 -7.13 -0.63 5.74
CA PRO A 92 -7.21 -1.28 7.03
C PRO A 92 -7.31 -0.21 8.12
N ARG A 93 -8.05 -0.46 9.19
CA ARG A 93 -8.20 0.53 10.27
C ARG A 93 -6.91 0.81 11.03
N ASP A 94 -6.06 -0.19 11.12
CA ASP A 94 -4.71 -0.08 11.68
C ASP A 94 -3.70 0.33 10.60
N PHE A 95 -2.97 1.42 10.83
CA PHE A 95 -1.96 1.93 9.92
C PHE A 95 -0.74 0.99 9.81
N ALA A 96 -0.48 0.14 10.82
CA ALA A 96 0.58 -0.87 10.73
C ALA A 96 0.30 -1.92 9.63
N LYS A 97 -0.98 -2.09 9.26
CA LYS A 97 -1.41 -2.95 8.15
C LYS A 97 -1.48 -2.20 6.81
N PHE A 98 -1.12 -0.91 6.78
CA PHE A 98 -1.10 -0.11 5.56
C PHE A 98 0.05 -0.57 4.66
N LYS A 99 -0.30 -0.87 3.42
CA LYS A 99 0.42 -1.76 2.52
C LYS A 99 0.47 -1.17 1.13
N THR A 100 1.40 -1.64 0.30
CA THR A 100 1.68 -1.02 -1.01
C THR A 100 0.45 -1.01 -1.92
N MET A 101 -0.37 -2.06 -1.85
CA MET A 101 -1.65 -2.13 -2.57
C MET A 101 -2.60 -0.97 -2.21
N HIS A 102 -2.64 -0.57 -0.94
CA HIS A 102 -3.46 0.53 -0.47
C HIS A 102 -2.90 1.89 -0.92
N MET A 103 -1.57 2.02 -0.95
CA MET A 103 -0.90 3.22 -1.47
C MET A 103 -1.23 3.44 -2.96
N PHE A 104 -1.12 2.39 -3.78
CA PHE A 104 -1.43 2.49 -5.21
C PHE A 104 -2.90 2.77 -5.47
N ASP A 105 -3.81 2.23 -4.66
CA ASP A 105 -5.23 2.55 -4.75
C ASP A 105 -5.50 4.07 -4.59
N ILE A 106 -4.82 4.70 -3.61
CA ILE A 106 -4.87 6.15 -3.40
C ILE A 106 -4.29 6.91 -4.60
N VAL A 107 -3.12 6.49 -5.10
CA VAL A 107 -2.44 7.12 -6.25
C VAL A 107 -3.30 7.06 -7.50
N LEU A 108 -3.89 5.90 -7.83
CA LEU A 108 -4.72 5.75 -9.02
C LEU A 108 -5.93 6.69 -8.99
N LYS A 109 -6.49 6.96 -7.81
CA LYS A 109 -7.64 7.84 -7.62
C LYS A 109 -7.29 9.32 -7.48
N ASN A 110 -6.01 9.64 -7.23
CA ASN A 110 -5.51 10.98 -6.94
C ASN A 110 -4.12 11.23 -7.57
N ARG A 111 -3.97 10.86 -8.85
CA ARG A 111 -2.68 10.75 -9.55
C ARG A 111 -1.82 12.02 -9.52
N ASP A 112 -2.45 13.18 -9.55
CA ASP A 112 -1.75 14.46 -9.56
C ASP A 112 -1.27 14.91 -8.16
N TYR A 113 -1.67 14.19 -7.11
CA TYR A 113 -1.44 14.59 -5.71
C TYR A 113 -0.60 13.60 -4.92
N PHE A 114 -0.52 12.34 -5.36
CA PHE A 114 0.20 11.30 -4.64
C PHE A 114 1.10 10.48 -5.54
N GLU A 115 2.20 10.00 -4.96
CA GLU A 115 3.16 9.11 -5.59
C GLU A 115 3.61 8.03 -4.60
N VAL A 116 3.93 6.84 -5.09
CA VAL A 116 4.63 5.81 -4.29
C VAL A 116 6.11 5.84 -4.63
N ARG A 117 6.97 6.11 -3.64
CA ARG A 117 8.43 6.14 -3.79
C ARG A 117 9.12 5.05 -3.00
N ASP A 118 10.34 4.73 -3.41
CA ASP A 118 11.28 3.95 -2.58
C ASP A 118 11.68 4.80 -1.38
N HIS A 119 11.43 4.29 -0.17
CA HIS A 119 11.92 4.83 1.07
C HIS A 119 13.17 4.06 1.48
N PHE A 120 14.31 4.73 1.38
CA PHE A 120 15.57 4.22 1.92
C PHE A 120 15.56 4.51 3.42
N LEU A 121 15.67 3.46 4.24
CA LEU A 121 15.98 3.58 5.67
C LEU A 121 17.49 3.77 5.86
#